data_AF-A0A519UJS8-F1
#
_entry.id   AF-A0A519UJS8-F1
#
_cell.length_a   1.000
_cell.length_b   1.000
_cell.length_c   1.000
_cell.angle_alpha   90.00
_cell.angle_beta   90.00
_cell.angle_gamma   90.00
#
_symmetry.space_group_name_H-M   'P 1'
#
loop_
_entity.id
_entity.type
_entity.pdbx_description
1 polymer ?
#
loop_
_entity_poly.entity_id
_entity_poly.type
_entity_poly.pdbx_seq_one_letter_code
_entity_poly.pdbx_strand_id
1 'polypeptide(L)' 'MVRPLRELKGFQKVALRPGERRTLTFTLDQDAFAFYNQQLARVAEPGEFELLIGSASDDIRLTGKAELLP' A
#
# COMPACT_ATOMS: atom_id res chain seq x y z
N MET A 1 -11.98 -8.43 -15.57
CA MET A 1 -12.10 -8.37 -14.09
C MET A 1 -11.91 -6.91 -13.71
N VAL A 2 -12.67 -6.38 -12.75
CA VAL A 2 -12.52 -4.98 -12.30
C VAL A 2 -11.69 -5.02 -11.01
N ARG A 3 -10.58 -4.28 -10.97
CA ARG A 3 -9.78 -4.11 -9.75
C ARG A 3 -10.23 -2.86 -8.99
N PRO A 4 -10.13 -2.82 -7.65
CA PRO A 4 -10.29 -1.59 -6.90
C PRO A 4 -9.31 -0.53 -7.41
N LEU A 5 -9.73 0.74 -7.36
CA LEU A 5 -8.83 1.85 -7.69
C LEU A 5 -7.66 1.94 -6.71
N ARG A 6 -7.89 1.59 -5.44
CA ARG A 6 -6.95 1.67 -4.32
C ARG A 6 -7.25 0.53 -3.34
N GLU A 7 -6.22 0.00 -2.67
CA GLU A 7 -6.33 -1.10 -1.70
C GLU A 7 -5.51 -0.80 -0.44
N LEU A 8 -6.03 -1.12 0.74
CA LEU A 8 -5.28 -0.98 2.00
C LEU A 8 -4.26 -2.13 2.10
N LYS A 9 -2.97 -1.80 2.11
CA LYS A 9 -1.87 -2.79 2.23
C LYS A 9 -1.26 -2.88 3.63
N GLY A 10 -1.41 -1.84 4.45
CA GLY A 10 -0.93 -1.86 5.82
C GLY A 10 -1.49 -0.69 6.63
N PHE A 11 -1.58 -0.87 7.94
CA PHE A 11 -1.92 0.19 8.88
C PHE A 11 -1.19 -0.02 10.21
N GLN A 12 -0.90 1.06 10.92
CA GLN A 12 -0.34 1.01 12.26
C GLN A 12 -1.10 2.00 13.15
N LYS A 13 -1.65 1.52 14.27
CA LYS A 13 -2.25 2.37 15.29
C LYS A 13 -1.17 2.79 16.28
N VAL A 14 -0.95 4.09 16.44
CA VAL A 14 0.16 4.63 17.22
C VAL A 14 -0.39 5.61 18.25
N ALA A 15 0.00 5.44 19.50
CA ALA A 15 -0.22 6.43 20.54
C ALA A 15 0.94 7.42 20.59
N LEU A 16 0.65 8.72 20.66
CA LEU A 16 1.63 9.79 20.76
C LEU A 16 1.28 10.68 21.95
N ARG A 17 2.30 11.10 22.69
CA ARG A 17 2.18 12.17 23.69
C ARG A 17 2.12 13.55 23.00
N PRO A 18 1.65 14.60 23.67
CA PRO A 18 1.70 15.96 23.13
C PRO A 18 3.13 16.32 22.69
N GLY A 19 3.28 16.72 21.43
CA GLY A 19 4.56 17.09 20.82
C GLY A 19 5.46 15.90 20.39
N GLU A 20 5.07 14.66 20.67
CA GLU A 20 5.81 13.47 20.23
C GLU A 20 5.71 13.30 18.71
N ARG A 21 6.82 12.90 18.09
CA ARG A 21 6.90 12.50 16.69
C ARG A 21 7.45 11.08 16.61
N ARG A 22 6.92 10.29 15.69
CA ARG A 22 7.45 8.96 15.38
C ARG A 22 7.60 8.76 13.88
N THR A 23 8.68 8.09 13.52
CA THR A 23 8.87 7.54 12.18
C THR A 23 8.21 6.17 12.13
N LEU A 24 7.34 5.96 11.15
CA LEU A 24 6.71 4.66 10.91
C LEU A 24 7.34 4.02 9.68
N THR A 25 7.60 2.73 9.76
CA THR A 25 8.13 1.93 8.67
C THR A 25 7.11 0.87 8.30
N PHE A 26 6.85 0.74 6.99
CA PHE A 26 6.03 -0.32 6.42
C PHE A 26 6.90 -1.12 5.46
N THR A 27 6.78 -2.44 5.52
CA THR A 27 7.45 -3.35 4.60
C THR A 27 6.40 -3.90 3.64
N LEU A 28 6.64 -3.74 2.34
CA LEU A 28 5.82 -4.30 1.28
C LEU A 28 6.66 -5.37 0.58
N ASP A 29 6.17 -6.59 0.55
CA ASP A 29 6.72 -7.69 -0.23
C ASP A 29 5.91 -7.89 -1.52
N GLN A 30 6.28 -8.88 -2.33
CA GLN A 30 5.58 -9.19 -3.58
C GLN A 30 4.08 -9.43 -3.39
N ASP A 31 3.70 -9.97 -2.24
CA ASP A 31 2.32 -10.27 -1.87
C ASP A 31 1.46 -9.01 -1.70
N ALA A 32 2.06 -7.88 -1.33
CA ALA A 32 1.37 -6.59 -1.30
C ALA A 32 0.93 -6.13 -2.70
N PHE A 33 1.59 -6.58 -3.76
CA PHE A 33 1.31 -6.25 -5.15
C PHE A 33 0.51 -7.34 -5.88
N ALA A 34 0.24 -8.47 -5.19
CA ALA A 34 -0.45 -9.59 -5.79
C ALA A 34 -1.98 -9.40 -5.85
N PHE A 35 -2.60 -9.95 -6.90
CA PHE A 35 -4.05 -10.02 -7.10
C PHE A 35 -4.43 -11.35 -7.75
N TYR A 36 -5.72 -11.69 -7.74
CA TYR A 36 -6.23 -12.87 -8.45
C TYR A 36 -6.54 -12.55 -9.91
N ASN A 37 -5.97 -13.30 -10.85
CA ASN A 37 -6.27 -13.17 -12.27
C ASN A 37 -7.55 -13.93 -12.66
N GLN A 38 -7.92 -13.89 -13.95
CA GLN A 38 -9.13 -14.55 -14.46
C GLN A 38 -9.14 -16.07 -14.29
N GLN A 39 -7.97 -16.67 -14.06
CA GLN A 39 -7.78 -18.10 -13.83
C GLN A 39 -7.78 -18.45 -12.33
N LEU A 40 -8.14 -17.50 -11.46
CA LEU A 40 -8.10 -17.65 -9.99
C LEU A 40 -6.68 -17.94 -9.45
N ALA A 41 -5.65 -17.58 -10.20
CA ALA A 41 -4.27 -17.65 -9.75
C ALA A 41 -3.87 -16.33 -9.08
N ARG A 42 -3.20 -16.41 -7.93
CA ARG A 42 -2.63 -15.26 -7.23
C ARG A 42 -1.29 -14.89 -7.89
N VAL A 43 -1.24 -13.73 -8.52
CA VAL A 43 -0.10 -13.26 -9.30
C VAL A 43 0.25 -11.82 -8.94
N ALA A 44 1.52 -11.45 -9.03
CA ALA A 44 1.97 -10.07 -8.95
C ALA A 44 2.62 -9.70 -10.29
N GLU A 45 2.16 -8.63 -10.92
CA GLU A 45 2.66 -8.18 -12.21
C GLU A 45 3.73 -7.10 -12.00
N PRO A 46 4.92 -7.22 -12.62
CA PRO A 46 5.93 -6.17 -12.58
C PRO A 46 5.39 -4.84 -13.11
N GLY A 47 5.84 -3.74 -12.53
CA GLY A 47 5.43 -2.41 -12.93
C GLY A 47 5.48 -1.37 -11.81
N GLU A 48 5.13 -0.14 -12.15
CA GLU A 48 5.05 0.98 -11.21
C GLU A 48 3.70 0.98 -10.46
N PHE A 49 3.78 1.16 -9.15
CA PHE A 49 2.64 1.30 -8.24
C PHE A 49 2.71 2.64 -7.53
N GLU A 50 1.58 3.31 -7.42
CA GLU A 50 1.43 4.48 -6.56
C GLU A 50 1.18 4.04 -5.12
N LEU A 51 2.03 4.53 -4.21
CA LEU A 51 1.88 4.34 -2.78
C LEU A 51 1.18 5.56 -2.17
N LEU A 52 0.08 5.31 -1.47
CA LEU A 52 -0.73 6.35 -0.83
C LEU A 52 -0.69 6.18 0.69
N ILE A 53 -0.26 7.22 1.41
CA ILE A 53 -0.23 7.25 2.87
C ILE A 53 -1.18 8.35 3.35
N GLY A 54 -2.14 7.98 4.18
CA GLY A 54 -3.21 8.86 4.63
C GLY A 54 -3.72 8.50 6.03
N SER A 55 -4.58 9.36 6.56
CA SER A 55 -5.32 9.07 7.80
C SER A 55 -6.64 8.35 7.55
N ALA A 56 -7.14 8.42 6.32
CA ALA A 56 -8.31 7.73 5.79
C ALA A 56 -8.12 7.49 4.27
N SER A 57 -9.01 6.72 3.64
CA SER A 57 -8.94 6.44 2.19
C SER A 57 -9.16 7.68 1.31
N ASP A 58 -9.74 8.73 1.87
CA ASP A 58 -10.04 10.03 1.29
C ASP A 58 -9.21 11.19 1.86
N ASP A 59 -8.39 10.96 2.89
CA ASP A 59 -7.42 11.93 3.46
C ASP A 59 -5.98 11.43 3.24
N ILE A 60 -5.49 11.57 2.01
CA ILE A 60 -4.13 11.21 1.60
C ILE A 60 -3.19 12.39 1.83
N ARG A 61 -2.10 12.14 2.56
CA ARG A 61 -1.15 13.17 3.00
C ARG A 61 0.24 13.04 2.39
N LEU A 62 0.55 11.86 1.85
CA LEU A 62 1.80 11.60 1.17
C LEU A 62 1.57 10.58 0.05
N THR A 63 2.18 10.84 -1.11
CA THR A 63 2.20 9.96 -2.26
C THR A 63 3.64 9.59 -2.59
N GLY A 64 3.85 8.35 -3.03
CA GLY A 64 5.14 7.86 -3.49
C GLY A 64 4.95 6.87 -4.64
N LYS A 65 6.06 6.42 -5.22
CA LYS A 65 6.07 5.42 -6.27
C LYS A 65 7.01 4.28 -5.88
N ALA A 66 6.62 3.07 -6.23
CA ALA A 66 7.45 1.88 -6.10
C ALA A 66 7.35 1.07 -7.39
N GLU A 67 8.44 0.41 -7.77
CA GLU A 67 8.48 -0.46 -8.94
C GLU A 67 8.68 -1.90 -8.49
N LEU A 68 7.75 -2.78 -8.88
CA LEU A 68 7.95 -4.22 -8.76
C LEU A 68 8.73 -4.69 -9.98
N LEU A 69 9.94 -5.16 -9.74
CA LEU A 69 10.81 -5.71 -10.79
C LEU A 69 10.37 -7.14 -11.16
N PRO A 70 10.76 -7.62 -12.36
CA PRO A 70 10.49 -8.99 -12.83
C PRO A 70 11.02 -10.09 -11.91
#